data_AF-A0A158P6B8-F1
#
_entry.id   AF-A0A158P6B8-F1
#
_cell.length_a   1.000
_cell.length_b   1.000
_cell.length_c   1.000
_cell.angle_alpha   90.00
_cell.angle_beta   90.00
_cell.angle_gamma   90.00
#
_symmetry.space_group_name_H-M   'P 1'
#
loop_
_entity.id
_entity.type
_entity.pdbx_description
1 polymer ?
#
loop_
_entity_poly.entity_id
_entity_poly.type
_entity_poly.pdbx_seq_one_letter_code
_entity_poly.pdbx_strand_id
1 'polypeptide(L)'
;MGEEACFAKPGRDWLPRLIVIDGCNIGRSACGIGREAVNCAGLMAVIRWLLVRDFDVVAFLPVIYNNSHNYNVVHVHLLTKLEELGLVTFTPARTGRGDRKAFINYDDLYVTTLAARHGGCVLSGDKFKDILAQPAYSEFHPVILNRTLDVKFHFLPYDVVYHKLDVFYKALPELFICCMNITTLFLPSLWLHFTYSAVRNNRLYIELNIMISTANSIIPVRE
;
A
#
# COMPACT_ATOMS: atom_id res chain seq x y z
N MET A 1 -11.64 -40.37 -1.53
CA MET A 1 -11.88 -39.53 -0.35
C MET A 1 -10.93 -38.36 -0.47
N GLY A 2 -11.44 -37.16 -0.77
CA GLY A 2 -10.61 -35.98 -0.96
C GLY A 2 -10.07 -35.52 0.38
N GLU A 3 -8.78 -35.22 0.44
CA GLU A 3 -8.17 -34.56 1.60
C GLU A 3 -8.81 -33.19 1.73
N GLU A 4 -9.62 -33.00 2.77
CA GLU A 4 -10.01 -31.66 3.20
C GLU A 4 -8.71 -30.93 3.56
N ALA A 5 -8.39 -29.89 2.78
CA ALA A 5 -7.28 -29.01 3.08
C ALA A 5 -7.57 -28.33 4.43
N CYS A 6 -7.07 -28.92 5.51
CA CYS A 6 -7.12 -28.34 6.84
C CYS A 6 -6.50 -26.94 6.78
N PHE A 7 -7.24 -25.93 7.23
CA PHE A 7 -6.77 -24.57 7.36
C PHE A 7 -5.52 -24.56 8.25
N ALA A 8 -4.33 -24.44 7.64
CA ALA A 8 -3.09 -24.30 8.37
C ALA A 8 -3.09 -22.93 9.05
N LYS A 9 -3.00 -22.92 10.37
CA LYS A 9 -2.88 -21.67 11.14
C LYS A 9 -1.62 -20.93 10.66
N PRO A 10 -1.72 -19.66 10.23
CA PRO A 10 -0.56 -18.93 9.74
C PRO A 10 0.60 -18.93 10.75
N GLY A 11 1.81 -19.14 10.26
CA GLY A 11 3.03 -19.05 11.07
C GLY A 11 3.25 -17.63 11.60
N ARG A 12 4.06 -17.49 12.67
CA ARG A 12 4.31 -16.16 13.30
C ARG A 12 4.98 -15.15 12.37
N ASP A 13 5.66 -15.64 11.34
CA ASP A 13 6.46 -14.85 10.41
C ASP A 13 5.74 -14.56 9.09
N TRP A 14 4.47 -14.99 8.94
CA TRP A 14 3.73 -14.84 7.70
C TRP A 14 3.17 -13.42 7.59
N LEU A 15 3.36 -12.80 6.43
CA LEU A 15 2.64 -11.57 6.10
C LEU A 15 1.14 -11.88 6.05
N PRO A 16 0.30 -11.14 6.77
CA PRO A 16 -1.15 -11.23 6.63
C PRO A 16 -1.56 -11.05 5.17
N ARG A 17 -2.51 -11.87 4.70
CA ARG A 17 -3.07 -11.74 3.35
C ARG A 17 -3.82 -10.42 3.17
N LEU A 18 -4.40 -9.87 4.23
CA LEU A 18 -5.10 -8.60 4.22
C LEU A 18 -4.11 -7.42 4.31
N ILE A 19 -4.12 -6.59 3.27
CA ILE A 19 -3.41 -5.32 3.19
C ILE A 19 -4.43 -4.18 3.19
N VAL A 20 -4.44 -3.40 4.26
CA VAL A 20 -5.27 -2.21 4.41
C VAL A 20 -4.48 -1.00 3.94
N ILE A 21 -4.92 -0.38 2.86
CA ILE A 21 -4.18 0.68 2.17
C ILE A 21 -4.65 2.04 2.65
N ASP A 22 -3.71 2.87 3.06
CA ASP A 22 -3.91 4.31 3.20
C ASP A 22 -3.93 4.94 1.79
N GLY A 23 -5.13 5.04 1.23
CA GLY A 23 -5.32 5.42 -0.16
C GLY A 23 -4.92 6.86 -0.44
N CYS A 24 -5.05 7.76 0.53
CA CYS A 24 -4.62 9.15 0.41
C CYS A 24 -3.09 9.23 0.35
N ASN A 25 -2.40 8.57 1.27
CA ASN A 25 -0.93 8.55 1.30
C ASN A 25 -0.35 7.91 0.04
N ILE A 26 -0.84 6.72 -0.35
CA ILE A 26 -0.37 6.00 -1.54
C ILE A 26 -0.71 6.78 -2.82
N GLY A 27 -1.93 7.30 -2.95
CA GLY A 27 -2.34 8.08 -4.11
C GLY A 27 -1.50 9.35 -4.28
N ARG A 28 -1.20 10.07 -3.19
CA ARG A 28 -0.29 11.22 -3.24
C ARG A 28 1.13 10.83 -3.59
N SER A 29 1.63 9.73 -3.03
CA SER A 29 2.97 9.19 -3.34
C SER A 29 3.12 8.85 -4.82
N ALA A 30 2.06 8.38 -5.47
CA ALA A 30 2.05 8.06 -6.89
C ALA A 30 1.93 9.28 -7.80
N CYS A 31 1.76 10.50 -7.26
CA CYS A 31 1.68 11.74 -8.02
C CYS A 31 3.07 12.36 -8.32
N GLY A 32 4.15 11.77 -7.81
CA GLY A 32 5.50 12.32 -7.94
C GLY A 32 5.99 12.97 -6.65
N ILE A 33 7.20 13.55 -6.73
CA ILE A 33 7.89 14.18 -5.59
C ILE A 33 7.02 15.29 -4.96
N GLY A 34 6.27 16.03 -5.78
CA GLY A 34 5.41 17.13 -5.32
C GLY A 34 4.17 16.70 -4.53
N ARG A 35 3.72 15.43 -4.66
CA ARG A 35 2.54 14.89 -3.95
C ARG A 35 1.28 15.78 -3.99
N GLU A 36 1.16 16.57 -5.06
CA GLU A 36 0.22 17.69 -5.20
C GLU A 36 -1.24 17.23 -5.20
N ALA A 37 -1.53 16.09 -5.83
CA ALA A 37 -2.86 15.50 -5.91
C ALA A 37 -2.84 14.02 -5.53
N VAL A 38 -4.02 13.47 -5.21
CA VAL A 38 -4.24 12.02 -5.13
C VAL A 38 -4.31 11.47 -6.55
N ASN A 39 -3.34 10.65 -6.93
CA ASN A 39 -3.32 9.96 -8.22
C ASN A 39 -4.06 8.61 -8.12
N CYS A 40 -5.31 8.57 -8.58
CA CYS A 40 -6.15 7.37 -8.53
C CYS A 40 -5.65 6.24 -9.43
N ALA A 41 -4.99 6.55 -10.55
CA ALA A 41 -4.39 5.55 -11.42
C ALA A 41 -3.20 4.87 -10.74
N GLY A 42 -2.39 5.65 -10.02
CA GLY A 42 -1.30 5.13 -9.19
C GLY A 42 -1.78 4.25 -8.05
N LEU A 43 -2.83 4.66 -7.35
CA LEU A 43 -3.49 3.84 -6.32
C LEU A 43 -4.03 2.52 -6.91
N MET A 44 -4.74 2.59 -8.04
CA MET A 44 -5.24 1.40 -8.75
C MET A 44 -4.10 0.45 -9.13
N ALA A 45 -2.96 0.98 -9.57
CA ALA A 45 -1.81 0.16 -9.94
C ALA A 45 -1.26 -0.62 -8.74
N VAL A 46 -1.18 0.00 -7.55
CA VAL A 46 -0.78 -0.69 -6.31
C VAL A 46 -1.81 -1.75 -5.91
N ILE A 47 -3.11 -1.43 -5.94
CA ILE A 47 -4.20 -2.37 -5.67
C ILE A 47 -4.09 -3.60 -6.58
N ARG A 48 -3.99 -3.37 -7.90
CA ARG A 48 -3.83 -4.45 -8.88
C ARG A 48 -2.58 -5.28 -8.60
N TRP A 49 -1.45 -4.63 -8.33
CA TRP A 49 -0.16 -5.28 -8.08
C TRP A 49 -0.21 -6.25 -6.89
N LEU A 50 -0.97 -5.91 -5.85
CA LEU A 50 -1.23 -6.76 -4.69
C LEU A 50 -2.20 -7.90 -5.02
N LEU A 51 -3.31 -7.59 -5.70
CA LEU A 51 -4.32 -8.59 -6.08
C LEU A 51 -3.74 -9.72 -6.94
N VAL A 52 -2.89 -9.41 -7.92
CA VAL A 52 -2.25 -10.44 -8.78
C VAL A 52 -1.25 -11.32 -8.03
N ARG A 53 -0.94 -10.99 -6.77
CA ARG A 53 -0.08 -11.76 -5.86
C ARG A 53 -0.88 -12.40 -4.72
N ASP A 54 -2.19 -12.54 -4.92
CA ASP A 54 -3.13 -13.19 -4.00
C ASP A 54 -3.25 -12.51 -2.62
N PHE A 55 -3.00 -11.19 -2.54
CA PHE A 55 -3.34 -10.40 -1.36
C PHE A 55 -4.79 -9.92 -1.43
N ASP A 56 -5.48 -9.97 -0.29
CA ASP A 56 -6.76 -9.31 -0.09
C ASP A 56 -6.49 -7.83 0.23
N VAL A 57 -7.18 -6.92 -0.45
CA VAL A 57 -6.90 -5.48 -0.31
C VAL A 57 -8.16 -4.67 -0.10
N VAL A 58 -8.02 -3.63 0.71
CA VAL A 58 -9.04 -2.59 0.86
C VAL A 58 -8.33 -1.26 1.12
N ALA A 59 -8.68 -0.24 0.34
CA ALA A 59 -8.12 1.10 0.46
C ALA A 59 -9.12 2.07 1.09
N PHE A 60 -8.66 2.90 2.02
CA PHE A 60 -9.47 3.96 2.61
C PHE A 60 -9.06 5.33 2.07
N LEU A 61 -10.06 6.15 1.74
CA LEU A 61 -9.88 7.57 1.36
C LEU A 61 -11.03 8.41 1.94
N PRO A 62 -10.80 9.69 2.26
CA PRO A 62 -11.87 10.63 2.55
C PRO A 62 -12.91 10.71 1.43
N VAL A 63 -14.19 10.72 1.81
CA VAL A 63 -15.30 10.90 0.86
C VAL A 63 -15.20 12.19 0.04
N ILE A 64 -14.49 13.22 0.54
CA ILE A 64 -14.25 14.47 -0.21
C ILE A 64 -13.46 14.26 -1.51
N TYR A 65 -12.72 13.16 -1.65
CA TYR A 65 -12.03 12.81 -2.89
C TYR A 65 -12.95 12.15 -3.92
N ASN A 66 -14.13 11.66 -3.52
CA ASN A 66 -15.17 11.19 -4.42
C ASN A 66 -15.99 12.35 -5.01
N ASN A 67 -15.30 13.34 -5.59
CA ASN A 67 -15.93 14.50 -6.19
C ASN A 67 -15.18 14.90 -7.46
N SER A 68 -15.90 14.89 -8.59
CA SER A 68 -15.34 15.22 -9.91
C SER A 68 -14.83 16.67 -10.03
N HIS A 69 -15.26 17.56 -9.13
CA HIS A 69 -14.81 18.95 -9.08
C HIS A 69 -13.63 19.17 -8.12
N ASN A 70 -13.08 18.10 -7.53
CA ASN A 70 -11.94 18.20 -6.63
C ASN A 70 -10.63 18.20 -7.43
N TYR A 71 -10.03 19.38 -7.60
CA TYR A 71 -8.76 19.55 -8.31
C TYR A 71 -7.56 18.89 -7.62
N ASN A 72 -7.70 18.44 -6.37
CA ASN A 72 -6.67 17.67 -5.66
C ASN A 72 -6.73 16.17 -5.95
N VAL A 73 -7.48 15.74 -6.96
CA VAL A 73 -7.61 14.34 -7.39
C VAL A 73 -7.46 14.25 -8.90
N VAL A 74 -6.62 13.34 -9.38
CA VAL A 74 -6.49 13.04 -10.80
C VAL A 74 -6.99 11.64 -11.10
N HIS A 75 -7.69 11.48 -12.23
CA HIS A 75 -8.36 10.24 -12.64
C HIS A 75 -9.46 9.75 -11.66
N VAL A 76 -10.21 10.69 -11.07
CA VAL A 76 -11.26 10.45 -10.06
C VAL A 76 -12.29 9.38 -10.44
N HIS A 77 -12.63 9.23 -11.73
CA HIS A 77 -13.57 8.21 -12.22
C HIS A 77 -13.14 6.77 -11.88
N LEU A 78 -11.86 6.54 -11.60
CA LEU A 78 -11.36 5.24 -11.15
C LEU A 78 -11.82 4.92 -9.72
N LEU A 79 -12.02 5.92 -8.86
CA LEU A 79 -12.48 5.69 -7.48
C LEU A 79 -13.88 5.11 -7.44
N THR A 80 -14.79 5.56 -8.30
CA THR A 80 -16.15 4.99 -8.41
C THR A 80 -16.09 3.50 -8.77
N LYS A 81 -15.28 3.13 -9.76
CA LYS A 81 -15.12 1.72 -10.15
C LYS A 81 -14.48 0.87 -9.04
N LEU A 82 -13.49 1.42 -8.35
CA LEU A 82 -12.83 0.72 -7.25
C LEU A 82 -13.76 0.56 -6.04
N GLU A 83 -14.64 1.53 -5.79
CA GLU A 83 -15.69 1.44 -4.76
C GLU A 83 -16.73 0.37 -5.11
N GLU A 84 -17.23 0.34 -6.36
CA GLU A 84 -18.17 -0.68 -6.85
C GLU A 84 -17.61 -2.11 -6.73
N LEU A 85 -16.29 -2.27 -6.88
CA LEU A 85 -15.59 -3.55 -6.71
C LEU A 85 -15.27 -3.87 -5.24
N GLY A 86 -15.60 -2.99 -4.29
CA GLY A 86 -15.29 -3.15 -2.87
C GLY A 86 -13.80 -3.00 -2.52
N LEU A 87 -12.99 -2.46 -3.43
CA LEU A 87 -11.54 -2.26 -3.26
C LEU A 87 -11.20 -0.91 -2.61
N VAL A 88 -12.09 0.07 -2.73
CA VAL A 88 -12.00 1.38 -2.07
C VAL A 88 -13.23 1.58 -1.17
N THR A 89 -13.02 2.09 0.03
CA THR A 89 -14.07 2.50 0.97
C THR A 89 -13.84 3.95 1.38
N PHE A 90 -14.89 4.77 1.33
CA PHE A 90 -14.77 6.15 1.73
C PHE A 90 -15.00 6.35 3.23
N THR A 91 -14.07 7.05 3.88
CA THR A 91 -14.21 7.49 5.26
C THR A 91 -15.07 8.76 5.31
N PRO A 92 -15.90 8.94 6.37
CA PRO A 92 -16.66 10.15 6.54
C PRO A 92 -15.73 11.36 6.73
N ALA A 93 -16.01 12.43 5.98
CA ALA A 93 -15.36 13.72 6.14
C ALA A 93 -16.42 14.83 6.00
N ARG A 94 -16.24 15.93 6.72
CA ARG A 94 -17.12 17.10 6.59
C ARG A 94 -16.32 18.38 6.38
N THR A 95 -16.80 19.21 5.46
CA THR A 95 -16.38 20.61 5.38
C THR A 95 -16.94 21.37 6.59
N GLY A 96 -16.19 22.34 7.09
CA GLY A 96 -16.70 23.23 8.14
C GLY A 96 -17.91 24.02 7.66
N ARG A 97 -18.86 24.31 8.55
CA ARG A 97 -20.04 25.15 8.25
C ARG A 97 -20.35 26.03 9.45
N GLY A 98 -20.29 27.36 9.26
CA GLY A 98 -20.35 28.32 10.37
C GLY A 98 -19.21 28.05 11.36
N ASP A 99 -19.54 28.00 12.66
CA ASP A 99 -18.55 27.72 13.73
C ASP A 99 -18.13 26.25 13.84
N ARG A 100 -18.78 25.35 13.08
CA ARG A 100 -18.39 23.93 13.11
C ARG A 100 -17.08 23.76 12.35
N LYS A 101 -16.02 23.41 13.09
CA LYS A 101 -14.74 23.03 12.50
C LYS A 101 -14.94 21.88 11.51
N ALA A 102 -14.30 22.01 10.34
CA ALA A 102 -14.10 20.88 9.45
C ALA A 102 -13.49 19.73 10.26
N PHE A 103 -13.96 18.51 10.03
CA PHE A 103 -13.21 17.35 10.46
C PHE A 103 -13.00 16.47 9.24
N ILE A 104 -11.74 16.16 9.01
CA ILE A 104 -11.35 14.99 8.25
C ILE A 104 -11.10 13.99 9.37
N ASN A 105 -11.87 12.90 9.42
CA ASN A 105 -11.56 11.86 10.40
C ASN A 105 -10.10 11.43 10.17
N TYR A 106 -9.44 10.95 11.20
CA TYR A 106 -8.16 10.27 11.02
C TYR A 106 -8.41 9.06 10.11
N ASP A 107 -8.18 9.18 8.81
CA ASP A 107 -8.17 8.03 7.88
C ASP A 107 -7.22 6.96 8.41
N ASP A 108 -6.13 7.43 9.01
CA ASP A 108 -5.15 6.68 9.79
C ASP A 108 -5.78 5.76 10.85
N LEU A 109 -6.83 6.21 11.55
CA LEU A 109 -7.55 5.37 12.52
C LEU A 109 -8.39 4.30 11.83
N TYR A 110 -8.99 4.58 10.66
CA TYR A 110 -9.73 3.56 9.92
C TYR A 110 -8.81 2.44 9.42
N VAL A 111 -7.67 2.81 8.82
CA VAL A 111 -6.72 1.81 8.30
C VAL A 111 -6.11 0.97 9.42
N THR A 112 -5.70 1.60 10.52
CA THR A 112 -5.10 0.89 11.66
C THR A 112 -6.11 0.04 12.41
N THR A 113 -7.36 0.51 12.57
CA THR A 113 -8.44 -0.27 13.20
C THR A 113 -8.75 -1.53 12.42
N LEU A 114 -8.91 -1.45 11.10
CA LEU A 114 -9.27 -2.61 10.29
C LEU A 114 -8.12 -3.64 10.30
N ALA A 115 -6.88 -3.18 10.12
CA ALA A 115 -5.71 -4.04 10.19
C ALA A 115 -5.57 -4.70 11.58
N ALA A 116 -5.81 -3.97 12.67
CA ALA A 116 -5.79 -4.52 14.02
C ALA A 116 -6.85 -5.60 14.21
N ARG A 117 -8.10 -5.31 13.83
CA ARG A 117 -9.25 -6.20 14.00
C ARG A 117 -9.11 -7.52 13.25
N HIS A 118 -8.54 -7.48 12.05
CA HIS A 118 -8.44 -8.64 11.17
C HIS A 118 -7.03 -9.25 11.11
N GLY A 119 -6.11 -8.80 11.98
CA GLY A 119 -4.72 -9.26 11.97
C GLY A 119 -3.97 -8.94 10.68
N GLY A 120 -4.40 -7.89 9.95
CA GLY A 120 -3.83 -7.43 8.70
C GLY A 120 -2.59 -6.55 8.86
N CYS A 121 -2.07 -6.10 7.71
CA CYS A 121 -1.02 -5.10 7.58
C CYS A 121 -1.59 -3.77 7.08
N VAL A 122 -0.90 -2.67 7.39
CA VAL A 122 -1.18 -1.33 6.82
C VAL A 122 -0.17 -1.04 5.72
N LEU A 123 -0.63 -0.50 4.60
CA LEU A 123 0.23 0.03 3.53
C LEU A 123 0.17 1.55 3.55
N SER A 124 1.19 2.19 4.11
CA SER A 124 1.34 3.65 4.17
C SER A 124 2.81 4.05 4.35
N GLY A 125 3.20 5.15 3.72
CA GLY A 125 4.47 5.81 4.02
C GLY A 125 4.45 6.59 5.34
N ASP A 126 3.28 6.82 5.94
CA ASP A 126 3.16 7.49 7.23
C ASP A 126 3.77 6.66 8.37
N LYS A 127 4.19 7.34 9.44
CA LYS A 127 4.69 6.74 10.68
C LYS A 127 3.67 6.82 11.81
N PHE A 128 2.50 7.42 11.58
CA PHE A 128 1.37 7.50 12.51
C PHE A 128 1.80 8.03 13.89
N LYS A 129 2.69 9.03 13.91
CA LYS A 129 3.33 9.53 15.15
C LYS A 129 2.33 10.13 16.13
N ASP A 130 1.30 10.76 15.60
CA ASP A 130 0.17 11.34 16.34
C ASP A 130 -0.71 10.27 17.00
N ILE A 131 -0.92 9.13 16.34
CA ILE A 131 -1.59 7.96 16.93
C ILE A 131 -0.69 7.31 18.00
N LEU A 132 0.60 7.11 17.68
CA LEU A 132 1.57 6.53 18.61
C LEU A 132 1.76 7.37 19.89
N ALA A 133 1.65 8.70 19.79
CA ALA A 133 1.76 9.60 20.93
C ALA A 133 0.54 9.56 21.87
N GLN A 134 -0.57 8.96 21.46
CA GLN A 134 -1.82 8.95 22.22
C GLN A 134 -2.06 7.57 22.88
N PRO A 135 -2.04 7.47 24.23
CA PRO A 135 -2.29 6.20 24.93
C PRO A 135 -3.66 5.59 24.67
N ALA A 136 -4.65 6.43 24.35
CA ALA A 136 -6.00 6.01 23.99
C ALA A 136 -6.04 5.10 22.75
N TYR A 137 -4.99 5.12 21.92
CA TYR A 137 -4.87 4.31 20.70
C TYR A 137 -3.82 3.21 20.82
N SER A 138 -3.45 2.83 22.05
CA SER A 138 -2.43 1.80 22.32
C SER A 138 -2.73 0.44 21.69
N GLU A 139 -4.01 0.12 21.46
CA GLU A 139 -4.43 -1.09 20.74
C GLU A 139 -3.96 -1.13 19.27
N PHE A 140 -3.68 0.02 18.64
CA PHE A 140 -3.22 0.10 17.25
C PHE A 140 -1.69 0.11 17.13
N HIS A 141 -0.97 0.40 18.22
CA HIS A 141 0.49 0.50 18.21
C HIS A 141 1.18 -0.77 17.68
N PRO A 142 0.74 -2.00 18.02
CA PRO A 142 1.36 -3.21 17.46
C PRO A 142 1.24 -3.32 15.93
N VAL A 143 0.14 -2.83 15.34
CA VAL A 143 -0.01 -2.76 13.87
C VAL A 143 0.98 -1.75 13.32
N ILE A 144 0.98 -0.53 13.88
CA ILE A 144 1.79 0.57 13.39
C ILE A 144 3.29 0.21 13.41
N LEU A 145 3.76 -0.36 14.52
CA LEU A 145 5.18 -0.62 14.76
C LEU A 145 5.70 -1.86 14.02
N ASN A 146 4.85 -2.88 13.84
CA ASN A 146 5.31 -4.21 13.40
C ASN A 146 4.67 -4.70 12.10
N ARG A 147 3.61 -4.03 11.61
CA ARG A 147 2.80 -4.47 10.46
C ARG A 147 2.49 -3.34 9.48
N THR A 148 3.28 -2.27 9.48
CA THR A 148 3.20 -1.20 8.49
C THR A 148 4.24 -1.40 7.39
N LEU A 149 3.78 -1.41 6.15
CA LEU A 149 4.55 -1.51 4.91
C LEU A 149 4.50 -0.16 4.19
N ASP A 150 5.58 0.21 3.52
CA ASP A 150 5.71 1.45 2.75
C ASP A 150 5.87 1.11 1.26
N VAL A 151 5.41 1.98 0.37
CA VAL A 151 5.62 1.87 -1.09
C VAL A 151 6.31 3.13 -1.57
N LYS A 152 7.44 2.96 -2.25
CA LYS A 152 8.07 4.07 -2.99
C LYS A 152 7.82 3.90 -4.46
N PHE A 153 7.56 5.02 -5.11
CA PHE A 153 7.35 5.07 -6.54
C PHE A 153 8.63 5.51 -7.24
N HIS A 154 9.13 4.64 -8.11
CA HIS A 154 10.27 4.89 -8.97
C HIS A 154 9.75 5.42 -10.30
N PHE A 155 9.76 6.74 -10.45
CA PHE A 155 9.25 7.42 -11.63
C PHE A 155 10.19 7.22 -12.81
N LEU A 156 9.62 6.85 -13.95
CA LEU A 156 10.34 6.55 -15.18
C LEU A 156 9.92 7.53 -16.29
N PRO A 157 10.76 7.76 -17.30
CA PRO A 157 10.46 8.68 -18.40
C PRO A 157 9.40 8.15 -19.39
N TYR A 158 8.81 6.99 -19.11
CA TYR A 158 7.86 6.31 -19.99
C TYR A 158 6.43 6.42 -19.45
N ASP A 159 5.46 6.65 -20.33
CA ASP A 159 4.05 6.73 -19.94
C ASP A 159 3.49 5.40 -19.45
N VAL A 160 3.92 4.29 -20.07
CA VAL A 160 3.52 2.93 -19.72
C VAL A 160 4.78 2.09 -19.48
N VAL A 161 4.79 1.38 -18.36
CA VAL A 161 5.90 0.52 -17.95
C VAL A 161 5.37 -0.89 -17.77
N TYR A 162 5.92 -1.83 -18.53
CA TYR A 162 5.59 -3.25 -18.43
C TYR A 162 6.63 -3.93 -17.53
N HIS A 163 6.17 -4.69 -16.54
CA HIS A 163 7.03 -5.51 -15.70
C HIS A 163 6.41 -6.90 -15.50
N LYS A 164 6.93 -7.90 -16.21
CA LYS A 164 6.35 -9.26 -16.24
C LYS A 164 4.87 -9.22 -16.66
N LEU A 165 3.95 -9.52 -15.74
CA LEU A 165 2.50 -9.49 -15.96
C LEU A 165 1.85 -8.16 -15.55
N ASP A 166 2.64 -7.26 -14.97
CA ASP A 166 2.19 -5.98 -14.44
C ASP A 166 2.34 -4.86 -15.48
N VAL A 167 1.38 -3.94 -15.47
CA VAL A 167 1.39 -2.73 -16.29
C VAL A 167 1.22 -1.55 -15.34
N PHE A 168 2.17 -0.63 -15.39
CA PHE A 168 2.19 0.58 -14.58
C PHE A 168 2.18 1.82 -15.45
N TYR A 169 1.69 2.93 -14.89
CA TYR A 169 1.71 4.23 -15.55
C TYR A 169 2.73 5.12 -14.86
N LYS A 170 3.74 5.59 -15.61
CA LYS A 170 4.79 6.55 -15.20
C LYS A 170 5.68 6.16 -14.01
N ALA A 171 5.33 5.16 -13.19
CA ALA A 171 6.10 4.79 -12.02
C ALA A 171 5.98 3.30 -11.65
N LEU A 172 7.08 2.71 -11.18
CA LEU A 172 7.10 1.38 -10.58
C LEU A 172 6.94 1.50 -9.05
N PRO A 173 5.96 0.81 -8.43
CA PRO A 173 5.89 0.71 -6.98
C PRO A 173 6.90 -0.34 -6.49
N GLU A 174 7.73 0.07 -5.54
CA GLU A 174 8.64 -0.80 -4.79
C GLU A 174 8.17 -0.86 -3.34
N LEU A 175 7.96 -2.08 -2.82
CA LEU A 175 7.49 -2.31 -1.46
C LEU A 175 8.67 -2.38 -0.49
N PHE A 176 8.62 -1.58 0.57
CA PHE A 176 9.61 -1.53 1.64
C PHE A 176 8.94 -1.91 2.96
N ILE A 177 9.54 -2.81 3.73
CA ILE A 177 9.06 -3.10 5.09
C ILE A 177 9.69 -2.08 6.03
N CYS A 178 8.87 -1.23 6.63
CA CYS A 178 9.32 -0.19 7.54
C CYS A 178 9.31 -0.66 9.01
N CYS A 179 9.74 -1.88 9.30
CA CYS A 179 9.91 -2.31 10.69
C CYS A 179 11.27 -1.88 11.22
N MET A 180 11.29 -1.15 12.34
CA MET A 180 12.52 -0.70 12.98
C MET A 180 13.33 -1.82 13.64
N ASN A 181 12.80 -3.04 13.76
CA ASN A 181 13.47 -4.20 14.36
C ASN A 181 13.10 -5.52 13.65
N ILE A 182 13.57 -5.74 12.43
CA ILE A 182 13.57 -7.09 11.84
C ILE A 182 15.00 -7.41 11.41
N THR A 183 15.72 -8.06 12.32
CA THR A 183 17.07 -8.58 12.07
C THR A 183 17.07 -9.85 11.22
N THR A 184 15.93 -10.53 11.03
CA THR A 184 15.88 -11.75 10.22
C THR A 184 14.44 -12.14 9.91
N LEU A 185 13.96 -11.89 8.69
CA LEU A 185 12.87 -12.66 8.10
C LEU A 185 13.50 -13.63 7.10
N PHE A 186 13.89 -14.80 7.59
CA PHE A 186 14.19 -15.95 6.76
C PHE A 186 12.87 -16.73 6.62
N LEU A 187 12.27 -16.75 5.44
CA LEU A 187 11.04 -17.51 5.16
C LEU A 187 11.31 -18.57 4.09
N PRO A 188 11.85 -19.75 4.45
CA PRO A 188 11.86 -20.89 3.56
C PRO A 188 10.57 -21.69 3.75
N SER A 189 9.54 -21.45 2.93
CA SER A 189 8.64 -22.47 2.32
C SER A 189 7.32 -21.88 1.77
N LEU A 190 7.16 -22.01 0.44
CA LEU A 190 5.91 -22.06 -0.37
C LEU A 190 4.86 -20.93 -0.18
N TRP A 191 4.48 -20.07 -1.12
CA TRP A 191 4.79 -19.85 -2.55
C TRP A 191 4.67 -18.33 -2.81
N LEU A 192 5.66 -17.56 -2.42
CA LEU A 192 5.97 -16.24 -2.99
C LEU A 192 7.49 -16.12 -2.91
N HIS A 193 8.18 -16.55 -3.97
CA HIS A 193 9.63 -16.36 -4.08
C HIS A 193 9.89 -14.86 -4.31
N PHE A 194 9.96 -14.09 -3.23
CA PHE A 194 10.67 -12.81 -3.25
C PHE A 194 12.16 -13.13 -3.10
N THR A 195 12.92 -13.03 -4.17
CA THR A 195 14.38 -13.04 -4.07
C THR A 195 14.80 -11.75 -3.39
N TYR A 196 15.13 -11.83 -2.11
CA TYR A 196 15.63 -10.69 -1.32
C TYR A 196 17.02 -10.28 -1.81
N SER A 197 17.23 -9.00 -2.06
CA SER A 197 18.54 -8.45 -2.33
C SER A 197 18.80 -7.37 -1.29
N ALA A 198 19.65 -7.71 -0.33
CA ALA A 198 20.27 -6.84 0.66
C ALA A 198 19.37 -6.17 1.74
N VAL A 199 19.88 -6.25 2.98
CA VAL A 199 19.57 -5.32 4.06
C VAL A 199 20.61 -4.20 4.02
N ARG A 200 20.19 -2.95 3.86
CA ARG A 200 21.05 -1.75 4.02
C ARG A 200 20.43 -0.84 5.08
N ASN A 201 21.22 -0.37 6.04
CA ASN A 201 20.79 0.62 7.05
C ASN A 201 19.50 0.28 7.82
N ASN A 202 19.37 -0.94 8.37
CA ASN A 202 18.17 -1.37 9.12
C ASN A 202 16.85 -1.30 8.32
N ARG A 203 16.92 -1.38 6.98
CA ARG A 203 15.76 -1.44 6.09
C ARG A 203 15.82 -2.71 5.26
N LEU A 204 14.68 -3.42 5.18
CA LEU A 204 14.52 -4.58 4.31
C LEU A 204 14.14 -4.09 2.91
N TYR A 205 14.98 -4.39 1.93
CA TYR A 205 14.71 -4.14 0.52
C TYR A 205 14.11 -5.40 -0.09
N ILE A 206 12.91 -5.29 -0.64
CA ILE A 206 12.35 -6.33 -1.50
C ILE A 206 12.73 -5.95 -2.94
N GLU A 207 13.97 -6.21 -3.34
CA GLU A 207 14.35 -6.13 -4.75
C GLU A 207 13.66 -7.28 -5.50
N LEU A 208 12.55 -6.99 -6.16
CA LEU A 208 12.08 -7.86 -7.22
C LEU A 208 13.04 -7.72 -8.40
N ASN A 209 13.98 -8.67 -8.54
CA ASN A 209 14.90 -8.81 -9.68
C ASN A 209 14.33 -8.18 -10.97
N ILE A 210 14.83 -6.98 -11.28
CA ILE A 210 14.36 -6.14 -12.39
C ILE A 210 15.11 -6.59 -13.64
N MET A 211 14.45 -7.39 -14.48
CA MET A 211 14.88 -7.59 -15.86
C MET A 211 14.14 -6.57 -16.73
N ILE A 212 14.81 -5.48 -17.10
CA ILE A 212 14.30 -4.56 -18.12
C ILE A 212 14.48 -5.27 -19.46
N SER A 213 13.38 -5.77 -20.03
CA SER A 213 13.36 -6.22 -21.42
C SER A 213 13.00 -5.02 -22.29
N THR A 214 14.00 -4.35 -22.85
CA THR A 214 13.80 -3.61 -24.09
C THR A 214 13.95 -4.60 -25.23
N ALA A 215 12.99 -4.60 -26.15
CA ALA A 215 13.11 -5.33 -27.40
C ALA A 215 14.46 -4.94 -28.05
N ASN A 216 15.38 -5.90 -28.12
CA ASN A 216 16.70 -5.87 -28.77
C ASN A 216 17.96 -5.49 -27.98
N SER A 217 17.97 -5.41 -26.63
CA SER A 217 19.25 -5.54 -25.90
C SER A 217 19.08 -5.74 -24.39
N ILE A 218 19.65 -6.83 -23.89
CA ILE A 218 19.81 -7.10 -22.46
C ILE A 218 21.00 -6.25 -21.97
N ILE A 219 20.73 -5.23 -21.15
CA ILE A 219 21.79 -4.54 -20.40
C ILE A 219 21.50 -4.75 -18.91
N PRO A 220 22.38 -5.47 -18.17
CA PRO A 220 22.27 -5.52 -16.72
C PRO A 220 22.61 -4.14 -16.15
N VAL A 221 21.74 -3.59 -15.31
CA VAL A 221 22.11 -2.44 -14.47
C VAL A 221 23.02 -2.99 -13.38
N ARG A 222 24.33 -2.80 -13.55
CA ARG A 222 25.32 -3.04 -12.50
C ARG A 222 25.54 -1.75 -11.70
N GLU A 223 25.56 -2.00 -10.38
CA GLU A 223 25.95 -1.17 -9.22
C GLU A 223 24.90 -0.24 -8.60
#